data_AF-A0A0X2NMF3-F1
#
_entry.id   AF-A0A0X2NMF3-F1
#
_cell.length_a   1.000
_cell.length_b   1.000
_cell.length_c   1.000
_cell.angle_alpha   90.00
_cell.angle_beta   90.00
_cell.angle_gamma   90.00
#
_symmetry.space_group_name_H-M   'P 1'
#
loop_
_entity.id
_entity.type
_entity.pdbx_description
1 polymer ?
#
loop_
_entity_poly.entity_id
_entity_poly.type
_entity_poly.pdbx_seq_one_letter_code
_entity_poly.pdbx_strand_id
1 'polypeptide(L)'
;MKSAGTLGPGRWDLRVRKRYLEDLREEVQQKDVLSSVVDSLRKAVTPGMGQVLMVLPVAVGGPGGRVEMRVDDVDATTWEEESAHEEPESVMVTLVLPGEPQNQRTWLLQRVVPFLQPDEEMCESLYEDGQLKVQVIMSRARLIHLMALCEEDLEVSAVQQPSEPSVLHYTAKRSLTAAYVQGAAVQAVCGDWWVPVGDTSTHGHLPICPECSREAPFAEAFSAYLRARS
;
A
#
# COMPACT_ATOMS: atom_id res chain seq x y z
N MET A 1 -11.12 40.50 -14.97
CA MET A 1 -10.43 40.65 -16.27
C MET A 1 -8.94 40.47 -16.04
N LYS A 2 -8.27 39.53 -16.71
CA LYS A 2 -6.80 39.35 -16.59
C LYS A 2 -6.11 40.27 -17.60
N SER A 3 -5.19 41.12 -17.13
CA SER A 3 -4.32 41.96 -17.97
C SER A 3 -3.09 41.18 -18.43
N ALA A 4 -2.62 41.48 -19.64
CA ALA A 4 -1.41 40.92 -20.21
C ALA A 4 -0.16 41.36 -19.40
N GLY A 5 0.75 40.43 -19.10
CA GLY A 5 2.05 40.73 -18.46
C GLY A 5 2.40 39.93 -17.20
N THR A 6 1.60 38.96 -16.76
CA THR A 6 1.96 38.08 -15.63
C THR A 6 1.97 36.62 -16.08
N LEU A 7 3.06 36.20 -16.73
CA LEU A 7 3.39 34.79 -16.99
C LEU A 7 3.81 34.10 -15.69
N GLY A 8 2.92 34.10 -14.69
CA GLY A 8 3.14 33.47 -13.39
C GLY A 8 1.92 32.65 -12.99
N PRO A 9 2.11 31.61 -12.14
CA PRO A 9 1.01 30.80 -11.64
C PRO A 9 -0.02 31.67 -10.95
N GLY A 10 -1.30 31.47 -11.30
CA GLY A 10 -2.42 32.15 -10.66
C GLY A 10 -2.66 31.62 -9.25
N ARG A 11 -3.56 32.29 -8.52
CA ARG A 11 -3.96 31.89 -7.16
C ARG A 11 -4.45 30.44 -7.06
N TRP A 12 -5.11 29.94 -8.11
CA TRP A 12 -5.59 28.57 -8.17
C TRP A 12 -4.46 27.56 -8.38
N ASP A 13 -3.49 27.88 -9.24
CA ASP A 13 -2.30 27.04 -9.48
C ASP A 13 -1.47 26.88 -8.18
N LEU A 14 -1.34 27.98 -7.42
CA LEU A 14 -0.68 27.96 -6.11
C LEU A 14 -1.47 27.13 -5.07
N ARG A 15 -2.81 27.15 -5.11
CA ARG A 15 -3.65 26.35 -4.21
C ARG A 15 -3.57 24.86 -4.55
N VAL A 16 -3.58 24.51 -5.84
CA VAL A 16 -3.41 23.12 -6.30
C VAL A 16 -2.02 22.62 -5.92
N ARG A 17 -0.96 23.40 -6.16
CA ARG A 17 0.40 23.06 -5.73
C ARG A 17 0.48 22.85 -4.22
N LYS A 18 -0.15 23.74 -3.42
CA LYS A 18 -0.17 23.59 -1.96
C LYS A 18 -0.82 22.27 -1.55
N ARG A 19 -1.98 21.94 -2.12
CA ARG A 19 -2.68 20.69 -1.82
C ARG A 19 -1.89 19.46 -2.25
N TYR A 20 -1.33 19.48 -3.45
CA TYR A 20 -0.45 18.41 -3.93
C TYR A 20 0.76 18.18 -3.01
N LEU A 21 1.39 19.25 -2.51
CA LEU A 21 2.49 19.14 -1.54
C LEU A 21 2.04 18.70 -0.14
N GLU A 22 0.77 18.90 0.22
CA GLU A 22 0.17 18.36 1.44
C GLU A 22 -0.08 16.85 1.28
N ASP A 23 -0.70 16.44 0.17
CA ASP A 23 -0.97 15.05 -0.16
C ASP A 23 0.32 14.22 -0.24
N LEU A 24 1.36 14.74 -0.93
CA LEU A 24 2.67 14.08 -1.04
C LEU A 24 3.34 13.90 0.33
N ARG A 25 3.18 14.89 1.23
CA ARG A 25 3.72 14.78 2.59
C ARG A 25 2.98 13.75 3.42
N GLU A 26 1.65 13.68 3.30
CA GLU A 26 0.84 12.66 3.97
C GLU A 26 1.20 11.26 3.46
N GLU A 27 1.42 11.09 2.15
CA GLU A 27 1.80 9.81 1.56
C GLU A 27 3.17 9.31 2.04
N VAL A 28 4.19 10.18 1.99
CA VAL A 28 5.54 9.87 2.53
C VAL A 28 5.44 9.51 4.01
N GLN A 29 4.69 10.30 4.78
CA GLN A 29 4.51 10.06 6.21
C GLN A 29 3.79 8.74 6.49
N GLN A 30 2.75 8.42 5.72
CA GLN A 30 2.04 7.15 5.86
C GLN A 30 2.97 5.97 5.58
N LYS A 31 3.77 6.06 4.51
CA LYS A 31 4.77 5.04 4.19
C LYS A 31 5.75 4.83 5.34
N ASP A 32 6.34 5.91 5.86
CA ASP A 32 7.32 5.83 6.95
C ASP A 32 6.74 5.19 8.22
N VAL A 33 5.49 5.51 8.57
CA VAL A 33 4.80 4.92 9.72
C VAL A 33 4.52 3.43 9.49
N LEU A 34 4.00 3.05 8.32
CA LEU A 34 3.69 1.65 8.04
C LEU A 34 4.95 0.79 7.98
N SER A 35 6.03 1.30 7.39
CA SER A 35 7.35 0.66 7.45
C SER A 35 7.82 0.47 8.89
N SER A 36 7.74 1.52 9.72
CA SER A 36 8.11 1.42 11.14
C SER A 36 7.27 0.40 11.92
N VAL A 37 5.98 0.25 11.57
CA VAL A 37 5.09 -0.76 12.15
C VAL A 37 5.55 -2.16 11.76
N VAL A 38 5.83 -2.41 10.48
CA VAL A 38 6.34 -3.72 10.01
C VAL A 38 7.67 -4.07 10.68
N ASP A 39 8.62 -3.13 10.75
CA ASP A 39 9.92 -3.36 11.37
C ASP A 39 9.79 -3.68 12.87
N SER A 40 8.88 -2.97 13.55
CA SER A 40 8.60 -3.21 14.96
C SER A 40 7.92 -4.57 15.18
N LEU A 41 7.10 -5.02 14.23
CA LEU A 41 6.43 -6.32 14.28
C LEU A 41 7.45 -7.45 14.15
N ARG A 42 8.39 -7.34 13.19
CA ARG A 42 9.52 -8.27 13.04
C ARG A 42 10.36 -8.38 14.32
N LYS A 43 10.67 -7.24 14.94
CA LYS A 43 11.40 -7.20 16.21
C LYS A 43 10.62 -7.87 17.34
N ALA A 44 9.30 -7.66 17.41
CA ALA A 44 8.48 -8.22 18.49
C ALA A 44 8.34 -9.74 18.39
N VAL A 45 8.33 -10.28 17.17
CA VAL A 45 8.31 -11.72 16.87
C VAL A 45 9.67 -12.39 17.06
N THR A 46 10.76 -11.62 17.20
CA THR A 46 12.10 -12.17 17.46
C THR A 46 12.14 -12.82 18.86
N PRO A 47 12.67 -14.05 18.99
CA PRO A 47 12.70 -14.77 20.27
C PRO A 47 13.28 -13.94 21.41
N GLY A 48 12.55 -13.85 22.53
CA GLY A 48 12.98 -13.13 23.73
C GLY A 48 12.65 -11.63 23.78
N MET A 49 12.04 -11.04 22.73
CA MET A 49 11.55 -9.66 22.74
C MET A 49 10.12 -9.57 23.28
N GLY A 50 9.14 -10.17 22.59
CA GLY A 50 7.71 -10.20 22.95
C GLY A 50 6.99 -8.83 22.96
N GLN A 51 7.72 -7.74 23.20
CA GLN A 51 7.22 -6.38 23.31
C GLN A 51 8.27 -5.41 22.78
N VAL A 52 7.85 -4.51 21.89
CA VAL A 52 8.71 -3.52 21.25
C VAL A 52 8.06 -2.15 21.35
N LEU A 53 8.82 -1.19 21.89
CA LEU A 53 8.43 0.21 21.89
C LEU A 53 8.77 0.82 20.53
N MET A 54 7.75 1.28 19.80
CA MET A 54 7.90 2.02 18.56
C MET A 54 7.80 3.52 18.84
N VAL A 55 8.79 4.28 18.37
CA VAL A 55 8.70 5.74 18.31
C VAL A 55 8.21 6.10 16.92
N LEU A 56 7.05 6.73 16.82
CA LEU A 56 6.56 7.15 15.53
C LEU A 56 7.39 8.34 15.04
N PRO A 57 7.81 8.35 13.77
CA PRO A 57 8.35 9.56 13.15
C PRO A 57 7.19 10.57 13.01
N VAL A 58 7.03 11.50 13.95
CA VAL A 58 5.81 12.33 13.98
C VAL A 58 5.93 13.61 13.17
N ALA A 59 4.88 13.83 12.36
CA ALA A 59 4.23 15.13 12.20
C ALA A 59 2.69 15.02 12.00
N VAL A 60 1.97 14.17 12.73
CA VAL A 60 0.51 14.38 12.91
C VAL A 60 0.31 15.27 14.14
N GLY A 61 0.53 16.57 14.05
CA GLY A 61 0.08 17.52 15.09
C GLY A 61 0.82 17.59 16.43
N GLY A 62 2.11 17.24 16.53
CA GLY A 62 2.87 17.46 17.78
C GLY A 62 4.28 16.82 17.81
N PRO A 63 5.02 16.96 18.92
CA PRO A 63 6.26 16.20 19.13
C PRO A 63 5.98 14.68 19.12
N GLY A 64 7.00 13.90 18.79
CA GLY A 64 7.01 12.43 18.66
C GLY A 64 6.05 11.66 19.57
N GLY A 65 4.88 11.31 19.06
CA GLY A 65 4.00 10.29 19.63
C GLY A 65 4.71 8.93 19.70
N ARG A 66 4.45 8.19 20.78
CA ARG A 66 5.00 6.85 20.99
C ARG A 66 3.88 5.84 20.83
N VAL A 67 4.16 4.68 20.29
CA VAL A 67 3.22 3.56 20.26
C VAL A 67 3.97 2.35 20.76
N GLU A 68 3.44 1.68 21.76
CA GLU A 68 4.01 0.43 22.19
C GLU A 68 3.28 -0.71 21.49
N MET A 69 4.04 -1.62 20.89
CA MET A 69 3.48 -2.78 20.22
C MET A 69 3.95 -4.04 20.92
N ARG A 70 3.00 -4.89 21.25
CA ARG A 70 3.24 -6.17 21.89
C ARG A 70 2.66 -7.26 21.01
N VAL A 71 3.42 -8.34 20.82
CA VAL A 71 2.96 -9.53 20.12
C VAL A 71 2.90 -10.63 21.15
N ASP A 72 1.67 -11.02 21.50
CA ASP A 72 1.44 -12.10 22.44
C ASP A 72 1.50 -13.44 21.70
N ASP A 73 2.25 -14.35 22.31
CA ASP A 73 2.30 -15.78 21.99
C ASP A 73 2.77 -16.12 20.58
N VAL A 74 4.09 -15.98 20.36
CA VAL A 74 4.74 -16.40 19.13
C VAL A 74 6.07 -17.06 19.47
N ASP A 75 6.11 -18.39 19.48
CA ASP A 75 7.38 -19.11 19.33
C ASP A 75 7.71 -19.25 17.85
N ALA A 76 8.35 -18.22 17.28
CA ALA A 76 8.73 -18.19 15.87
C ALA A 76 9.76 -19.27 15.48
N THR A 77 10.36 -19.98 16.45
CA THR A 77 11.44 -20.95 16.17
C THR A 77 10.93 -22.28 15.62
N THR A 78 9.64 -22.57 15.78
CA THR A 78 9.00 -23.82 15.31
C THR A 78 8.14 -23.61 14.07
N TRP A 79 8.32 -22.50 13.36
CA TRP A 79 7.39 -22.10 12.32
C TRP A 79 7.67 -22.77 10.96
N GLU A 80 6.82 -23.71 10.57
CA GLU A 80 6.74 -24.21 9.19
C GLU A 80 5.84 -23.29 8.33
N GLU A 81 6.36 -22.77 7.22
CA GLU A 81 5.63 -21.84 6.33
C GLU A 81 4.50 -22.54 5.57
N GLU A 82 4.69 -23.81 5.21
CA GLU A 82 3.73 -24.58 4.41
C GLU A 82 2.43 -24.88 5.16
N SER A 83 2.46 -25.02 6.48
CA SER A 83 1.28 -25.33 7.32
C SER A 83 0.61 -24.09 7.94
N ALA A 84 1.17 -22.89 7.75
CA ALA A 84 0.69 -21.65 8.39
C ALA A 84 -0.75 -21.22 8.00
N HIS A 85 -1.31 -21.84 6.96
CA HIS A 85 -2.69 -21.64 6.50
C HIS A 85 -3.65 -22.75 6.95
N GLU A 86 -3.13 -23.86 7.48
CA GLU A 86 -3.89 -25.03 7.91
C GLU A 86 -4.16 -25.00 9.42
N GLU A 87 -3.26 -24.40 10.20
CA GLU A 87 -3.42 -24.28 11.65
C GLU A 87 -4.17 -22.98 12.01
N PRO A 88 -5.25 -23.05 12.82
CA PRO A 88 -6.05 -21.90 13.23
C PRO A 88 -5.34 -20.98 14.25
N GLU A 89 -4.01 -21.05 14.32
CA GLU A 89 -3.20 -20.28 15.25
C GLU A 89 -3.39 -18.79 15.02
N SER A 90 -4.01 -18.15 16.00
CA SER A 90 -4.27 -16.71 16.00
C SER A 90 -3.23 -16.02 16.87
N VAL A 91 -2.58 -15.01 16.29
CA VAL A 91 -1.63 -14.16 17.00
C VAL A 91 -2.34 -12.88 17.43
N MET A 92 -2.08 -12.46 18.66
CA MET A 92 -2.63 -11.22 19.21
C MET A 92 -1.56 -10.13 19.19
N VAL A 93 -1.82 -9.06 18.45
CA VAL A 93 -1.00 -7.86 18.43
C VAL A 93 -1.72 -6.78 19.24
N THR A 94 -1.09 -6.31 20.31
CA THR A 94 -1.62 -5.22 21.13
C THR A 94 -0.87 -3.93 20.80
N LEU A 95 -1.59 -2.91 20.35
CA LEU A 95 -1.10 -1.54 20.18
C LEU A 95 -1.52 -0.72 21.39
N VAL A 96 -0.56 -0.16 22.13
CA VAL A 96 -0.81 0.75 23.25
C VAL A 96 -0.48 2.17 22.80
N LEU A 97 -1.52 3.00 22.76
CA LEU A 97 -1.48 4.39 22.36
C LEU A 97 -1.54 5.27 23.62
N PRO A 98 -0.50 6.07 23.91
CA PRO A 98 -0.49 7.00 25.04
C PRO A 98 -1.56 8.08 24.86
N GLY A 99 -1.84 8.81 25.93
CA GLY A 99 -2.82 9.91 26.00
C GLY A 99 -2.53 11.13 25.10
N GLU A 100 -1.60 11.02 24.15
CA GLU A 100 -1.23 11.99 23.11
C GLU A 100 -2.45 12.41 22.24
N PRO A 101 -2.41 13.51 21.47
CA PRO A 101 -3.62 14.21 21.04
C PRO A 101 -4.55 13.38 20.13
N GLN A 102 -5.86 13.66 20.22
CA GLN A 102 -6.93 12.85 19.62
C GLN A 102 -6.80 12.67 18.10
N ASN A 103 -6.27 13.68 17.40
CA ASN A 103 -6.02 13.62 15.95
C ASN A 103 -4.98 12.56 15.57
N GLN A 104 -3.92 12.37 16.38
CA GLN A 104 -2.92 11.33 16.16
C GLN A 104 -3.52 9.95 16.32
N ARG A 105 -4.31 9.75 17.38
CA ARG A 105 -4.99 8.48 17.64
C ARG A 105 -5.95 8.13 16.52
N THR A 106 -6.78 9.08 16.08
CA THR A 106 -7.72 8.85 14.97
C THR A 106 -6.97 8.50 13.68
N TRP A 107 -5.88 9.20 13.37
CA TRP A 107 -5.09 8.90 12.17
C TRP A 107 -4.47 7.50 12.23
N LEU A 108 -3.88 7.11 13.37
CA LEU A 108 -3.30 5.77 13.55
C LEU A 108 -4.36 4.67 13.44
N LEU A 109 -5.51 4.85 14.10
CA LEU A 109 -6.63 3.90 14.00
C LEU A 109 -7.13 3.75 12.56
N GLN A 110 -7.18 4.83 11.78
CA GLN A 110 -7.68 4.78 10.40
C GLN A 110 -6.68 4.23 9.38
N ARG A 111 -5.38 4.18 9.72
CA ARG A 111 -4.32 3.81 8.77
C ARG A 111 -3.57 2.53 9.16
N VAL A 112 -3.26 2.36 10.44
CA VAL A 112 -2.43 1.25 10.94
C VAL A 112 -3.28 0.02 11.24
N VAL A 113 -4.42 0.18 11.93
CA VAL A 113 -5.26 -0.98 12.31
C VAL A 113 -5.79 -1.73 11.07
N PRO A 114 -6.40 -1.07 10.06
CA PRO A 114 -6.84 -1.75 8.84
C PRO A 114 -5.69 -2.33 8.01
N PHE A 115 -4.49 -1.76 8.15
CA PHE A 115 -3.29 -2.31 7.51
C PHE A 115 -2.85 -3.61 8.18
N LEU A 116 -2.92 -3.72 9.50
CA LEU A 116 -2.60 -4.96 10.21
C LEU A 116 -3.67 -6.02 9.99
N GLN A 117 -4.93 -5.66 10.20
CA GLN A 117 -6.10 -6.54 10.09
C GLN A 117 -7.27 -5.77 9.46
N PRO A 118 -7.61 -6.05 8.19
CA PRO A 118 -8.72 -5.38 7.52
C PRO A 118 -10.11 -5.81 8.05
N ASP A 119 -10.21 -6.96 8.72
CA ASP A 119 -11.45 -7.41 9.33
C ASP A 119 -11.67 -6.75 10.70
N GLU A 120 -12.65 -5.85 10.78
CA GLU A 120 -12.97 -5.10 12.00
C GLU A 120 -13.45 -6.01 13.14
N GLU A 121 -14.07 -7.16 12.85
CA GLU A 121 -14.53 -8.11 13.88
C GLU A 121 -13.36 -8.75 14.63
N MET A 122 -12.17 -8.74 14.02
CA MET A 122 -10.94 -9.28 14.58
C MET A 122 -10.12 -8.22 15.34
N CYS A 123 -10.70 -7.04 15.57
CA CYS A 123 -10.08 -5.94 16.29
C CYS A 123 -10.94 -5.53 17.49
N GLU A 124 -10.34 -5.44 18.68
CA GLU A 124 -10.98 -4.94 19.88
C GLU A 124 -10.24 -3.70 20.39
N SER A 125 -10.98 -2.69 20.86
CA SER A 125 -10.39 -1.48 21.44
C SER A 125 -10.84 -1.29 22.88
N LEU A 126 -9.89 -1.07 23.77
CA LEU A 126 -10.09 -0.96 25.21
C LEU A 126 -9.41 0.30 25.73
N TYR A 127 -10.11 1.03 26.59
CA TYR A 127 -9.54 2.18 27.30
C TYR A 127 -9.22 1.80 28.74
N GLU A 128 -7.94 1.77 29.09
CA GLU A 128 -7.45 1.43 30.43
C GLU A 128 -6.34 2.41 30.84
N ASP A 129 -6.33 2.85 32.10
CA ASP A 129 -5.28 3.70 32.68
C ASP A 129 -4.93 4.97 31.86
N GLY A 130 -5.93 5.54 31.17
CA GLY A 130 -5.76 6.72 30.32
C GLY A 130 -5.07 6.45 28.98
N GLN A 131 -4.85 5.18 28.65
CA GLN A 131 -4.29 4.71 27.39
C GLN A 131 -5.36 3.99 26.56
N LEU A 132 -5.21 4.07 25.24
CA LEU A 132 -6.02 3.28 24.31
C LEU A 132 -5.21 2.04 23.93
N LYS A 133 -5.74 0.87 24.23
CA LYS A 133 -5.22 -0.43 23.79
C LYS A 133 -6.07 -0.91 22.62
N VAL A 134 -5.42 -1.33 21.54
CA VAL A 134 -6.09 -1.99 20.40
C VAL A 134 -5.52 -3.38 20.30
N GLN A 135 -6.36 -4.39 20.52
CA GLN A 135 -6.02 -5.80 20.33
C GLN A 135 -6.43 -6.19 18.92
N VAL A 136 -5.48 -6.74 18.18
CA VAL A 136 -5.66 -7.18 16.81
C VAL A 136 -5.36 -8.67 16.77
N ILE A 137 -6.38 -9.46 16.47
CA ILE A 137 -6.26 -10.90 16.31
C ILE A 137 -6.06 -11.18 14.82
N MET A 138 -5.01 -11.91 14.44
CA MET A 138 -4.77 -12.27 13.05
C MET A 138 -4.23 -13.69 12.92
N SER A 139 -4.44 -14.33 11.77
CA SER A 139 -3.83 -15.62 11.51
C SER A 139 -2.32 -15.52 11.41
N ARG A 140 -1.62 -16.61 11.68
CA ARG A 140 -0.17 -16.71 11.46
C ARG A 140 0.24 -16.41 10.02
N ALA A 141 -0.55 -16.85 9.03
CA ALA A 141 -0.33 -16.49 7.62
C ALA A 141 -0.35 -14.97 7.38
N ARG A 142 -1.26 -14.22 8.04
CA ARG A 142 -1.31 -12.75 7.93
C ARG A 142 -0.06 -12.12 8.53
N LEU A 143 0.40 -12.61 9.67
CA LEU A 143 1.61 -12.13 10.32
C LEU A 143 2.85 -12.38 9.44
N ILE A 144 3.03 -13.60 8.93
CA ILE A 144 4.12 -13.93 7.99
C ILE A 144 4.07 -13.02 6.77
N HIS A 145 2.88 -12.82 6.20
CA HIS A 145 2.71 -11.91 5.06
C HIS A 145 3.15 -10.48 5.37
N LEU A 146 2.78 -9.93 6.53
CA LEU A 146 3.21 -8.60 6.96
C LEU A 146 4.72 -8.52 7.16
N MET A 147 5.34 -9.55 7.74
CA MET A 147 6.80 -9.62 7.91
C MET A 147 7.55 -9.79 6.59
N ALA A 148 6.93 -10.41 5.59
CA ALA A 148 7.50 -10.58 4.25
C ALA A 148 7.44 -9.30 3.39
N LEU A 149 6.75 -8.25 3.84
CA LEU A 149 6.73 -6.94 3.16
C LEU A 149 8.12 -6.29 3.22
N CYS A 150 8.98 -6.59 2.25
CA CYS A 150 10.41 -6.30 2.26
C CYS A 150 10.74 -4.84 2.64
N GLU A 151 11.77 -4.68 3.48
CA GLU A 151 12.38 -3.39 3.88
C GLU A 151 13.08 -2.69 2.70
N GLU A 152 13.47 -3.44 1.68
CA GLU A 152 14.18 -2.98 0.49
C GLU A 152 13.42 -3.41 -0.77
N ASP A 153 13.53 -2.62 -1.84
CA ASP A 153 13.32 -3.16 -3.19
C ASP A 153 14.20 -4.41 -3.27
N LEU A 154 13.58 -5.60 -3.30
CA LEU A 154 14.30 -6.86 -3.46
C LEU A 154 15.36 -6.63 -4.54
N GLU A 155 16.63 -6.98 -4.27
CA GLU A 155 17.62 -7.04 -5.34
C GLU A 155 17.06 -8.02 -6.37
N VAL A 156 16.45 -7.48 -7.42
CA VAL A 156 15.99 -8.24 -8.57
C VAL A 156 17.28 -8.72 -9.19
N SER A 157 17.71 -9.92 -8.78
CA SER A 157 18.88 -10.61 -9.29
C SER A 157 18.94 -10.37 -10.78
N ALA A 158 19.98 -9.61 -11.19
CA ALA A 158 20.12 -8.92 -12.46
C ALA A 158 19.06 -9.36 -13.49
N VAL A 159 17.99 -8.56 -13.56
CA VAL A 159 16.85 -8.67 -14.49
C VAL A 159 17.23 -9.53 -15.70
N GLN A 160 16.70 -10.77 -15.76
CA GLN A 160 16.56 -11.47 -17.03
C GLN A 160 15.98 -10.44 -17.99
N GLN A 161 16.63 -10.20 -19.14
CA GLN A 161 16.13 -9.28 -20.15
C GLN A 161 14.62 -9.46 -20.27
N PRO A 162 13.83 -8.39 -20.03
CA PRO A 162 12.38 -8.53 -20.03
C PRO A 162 11.97 -9.17 -21.36
N SER A 163 11.17 -10.22 -21.29
CA SER A 163 10.68 -10.91 -22.47
C SER A 163 9.99 -9.91 -23.40
N GLU A 164 10.16 -10.07 -24.71
CA GLU A 164 9.49 -9.21 -25.69
C GLU A 164 7.97 -9.20 -25.44
N PRO A 165 7.33 -8.02 -25.47
CA PRO A 165 5.89 -7.92 -25.27
C PRO A 165 5.12 -8.75 -26.30
N SER A 166 4.19 -9.58 -25.84
CA SER A 166 3.42 -10.49 -26.69
C SER A 166 1.94 -10.10 -26.85
N VAL A 167 1.40 -9.27 -25.95
CA VAL A 167 -0.02 -8.87 -25.90
C VAL A 167 -0.21 -7.45 -25.38
N LEU A 168 -1.38 -6.85 -25.66
CA LEU A 168 -1.84 -5.58 -25.11
C LEU A 168 -2.82 -5.80 -23.96
N HIS A 169 -2.55 -5.21 -22.80
CA HIS A 169 -3.42 -5.29 -21.63
C HIS A 169 -4.27 -4.02 -21.44
N TYR A 170 -5.48 -4.21 -20.93
CA TYR A 170 -6.30 -3.10 -20.44
C TYR A 170 -5.97 -2.81 -18.99
N THR A 171 -6.00 -1.53 -18.60
CA THR A 171 -5.91 -1.11 -17.21
C THR A 171 -6.76 0.13 -16.98
N ALA A 172 -7.00 0.47 -15.72
CA ALA A 172 -7.72 1.68 -15.37
C ALA A 172 -6.93 2.92 -15.81
N LYS A 173 -7.62 3.86 -16.46
CA LYS A 173 -7.03 5.12 -16.97
C LYS A 173 -6.21 5.88 -15.92
N ARG A 174 -6.68 5.89 -14.66
CA ARG A 174 -5.99 6.55 -13.54
C ARG A 174 -4.63 5.92 -13.23
N SER A 175 -4.52 4.60 -13.40
CA SER A 175 -3.30 3.84 -13.12
C SER A 175 -2.28 4.03 -14.26
N LEU A 176 -2.75 4.12 -15.50
CA LEU A 176 -1.89 4.29 -16.68
C LEU A 176 -1.05 5.58 -16.63
N THR A 177 -1.63 6.70 -16.16
CA THR A 177 -0.91 7.98 -16.07
C THR A 177 0.26 7.92 -15.08
N ALA A 178 0.07 7.26 -13.93
CA ALA A 178 1.15 7.07 -12.96
C ALA A 178 2.27 6.20 -13.56
N ALA A 179 1.90 5.13 -14.25
CA ALA A 179 2.82 4.23 -14.92
C ALA A 179 3.73 4.93 -15.95
N TYR A 180 3.14 5.72 -16.86
CA TYR A 180 3.88 6.39 -17.93
C TYR A 180 4.83 7.48 -17.42
N VAL A 181 4.50 8.12 -16.30
CA VAL A 181 5.29 9.22 -15.75
C VAL A 181 6.37 8.71 -14.80
N GLN A 182 6.06 7.67 -14.02
CA GLN A 182 6.90 7.20 -12.91
C GLN A 182 7.62 5.88 -13.23
N GLY A 183 7.35 5.25 -14.37
CA GLY A 183 7.87 3.92 -14.70
C GLY A 183 7.34 2.81 -13.79
N ALA A 184 6.21 3.05 -13.11
CA ALA A 184 5.64 2.14 -12.14
C ALA A 184 4.87 1.00 -12.81
N ALA A 185 4.91 -0.18 -12.20
CA ALA A 185 4.07 -1.30 -12.61
C ALA A 185 2.59 -0.97 -12.38
N VAL A 186 1.74 -1.38 -13.31
CA VAL A 186 0.29 -1.28 -13.21
C VAL A 186 -0.37 -2.63 -13.35
N GLN A 187 -1.47 -2.80 -12.62
CA GLN A 187 -2.31 -3.98 -12.75
C GLN A 187 -3.23 -3.85 -13.96
N ALA A 188 -3.24 -4.89 -14.79
CA ALA A 188 -4.18 -5.08 -15.88
C ALA A 188 -5.54 -5.57 -15.36
N VAL A 189 -6.57 -5.49 -16.20
CA VAL A 189 -7.91 -6.01 -15.91
C VAL A 189 -7.88 -7.53 -15.69
N CYS A 190 -6.99 -8.26 -16.37
CA CYS A 190 -6.78 -9.70 -16.15
C CYS A 190 -6.07 -10.02 -14.82
N GLY A 191 -5.60 -9.02 -14.07
CA GLY A 191 -4.88 -9.19 -12.81
C GLY A 191 -3.36 -9.14 -12.92
N ASP A 192 -2.81 -9.28 -14.13
CA ASP A 192 -1.36 -9.25 -14.38
C ASP A 192 -0.75 -7.87 -14.12
N TRP A 193 0.48 -7.84 -13.63
CA TRP A 193 1.23 -6.60 -13.39
C TRP A 193 2.29 -6.40 -14.47
N TRP A 194 2.37 -5.20 -15.01
CA TRP A 194 3.33 -4.86 -16.07
C TRP A 194 3.75 -3.39 -16.02
N VAL A 195 4.95 -3.10 -16.51
CA VAL A 195 5.44 -1.73 -16.73
C VAL A 195 5.20 -1.38 -18.20
N PRO A 196 4.52 -0.26 -18.52
CA PRO A 196 4.32 0.13 -19.91
C PRO A 196 5.63 0.48 -20.61
N VAL A 197 6.04 -0.37 -21.55
CA VAL A 197 7.28 -0.23 -22.35
C VAL A 197 7.04 0.37 -23.75
N GLY A 198 5.83 0.82 -24.04
CA GLY A 198 5.49 1.47 -25.30
C GLY A 198 4.00 1.71 -25.49
N ASP A 199 3.65 2.43 -26.56
CA ASP A 199 2.29 2.81 -26.92
C ASP A 199 1.83 2.14 -28.24
N THR A 200 0.67 2.56 -28.74
CA THR A 200 0.10 2.06 -30.01
C THR A 200 0.98 2.33 -31.23
N SER A 201 1.91 3.29 -31.17
CA SER A 201 2.85 3.58 -32.26
C SER A 201 4.02 2.59 -32.32
N THR A 202 4.34 1.95 -31.19
CA THR A 202 5.46 1.00 -31.05
C THR A 202 5.00 -0.45 -31.03
N HIS A 203 3.84 -0.73 -30.42
CA HIS A 203 3.35 -2.10 -30.18
C HIS A 203 1.91 -2.32 -30.66
N GLY A 204 1.37 -1.44 -31.52
CA GLY A 204 -0.01 -1.56 -32.05
C GLY A 204 -0.28 -2.79 -32.91
N HIS A 205 0.74 -3.59 -33.24
CA HIS A 205 0.62 -4.85 -33.96
C HIS A 205 0.32 -6.06 -33.05
N LEU A 206 0.47 -5.90 -31.72
CA LEU A 206 0.23 -6.98 -30.77
C LEU A 206 -1.28 -7.23 -30.56
N PRO A 207 -1.70 -8.49 -30.37
CA PRO A 207 -3.08 -8.80 -30.05
C PRO A 207 -3.45 -8.32 -28.64
N ILE A 208 -4.73 -8.05 -28.41
CA ILE A 208 -5.25 -7.79 -27.06
C ILE A 208 -5.19 -9.09 -26.25
N CYS A 209 -4.80 -9.00 -24.98
CA CYS A 209 -4.82 -10.10 -24.03
C CYS A 209 -6.22 -10.75 -23.98
N PRO A 210 -6.36 -12.08 -24.23
CA PRO A 210 -7.66 -12.75 -24.30
C PRO A 210 -8.50 -12.62 -23.02
N GLU A 211 -7.86 -12.61 -21.86
CA GLU A 211 -8.49 -12.44 -20.55
C GLU A 211 -9.01 -11.01 -20.40
N CYS A 212 -8.20 -10.01 -20.77
CA CYS A 212 -8.65 -8.61 -20.80
C CYS A 212 -9.81 -8.39 -21.78
N SER A 213 -9.83 -9.10 -22.91
CA SER A 213 -10.93 -9.03 -23.89
C SER A 213 -12.24 -9.58 -23.31
N ARG A 214 -12.16 -10.68 -22.54
CA ARG A 214 -13.32 -11.31 -21.89
C ARG A 214 -13.94 -10.44 -20.79
N GLU A 215 -13.10 -9.79 -19.99
CA GLU A 215 -13.54 -8.98 -18.84
C GLU A 215 -14.10 -7.59 -19.23
N ALA A 216 -13.76 -7.08 -20.43
CA ALA A 216 -14.21 -5.76 -20.89
C ALA A 216 -14.78 -5.80 -22.34
N PRO A 217 -16.04 -6.24 -22.52
CA PRO A 217 -16.69 -6.31 -23.84
C PRO A 217 -16.76 -4.96 -24.59
N PHE A 218 -16.65 -3.85 -23.86
CA PHE A 218 -16.69 -2.50 -24.41
C PHE A 218 -15.52 -2.21 -25.37
N ALA A 219 -14.34 -2.77 -25.13
CA ALA A 219 -13.16 -2.49 -25.94
C ALA A 219 -13.18 -3.24 -27.29
N GLU A 220 -13.77 -4.44 -27.33
CA GLU A 220 -14.14 -5.12 -28.57
C GLU A 220 -15.22 -4.35 -29.32
N ALA A 221 -16.27 -3.90 -28.63
CA ALA A 221 -17.33 -3.10 -29.24
C ALA A 221 -16.80 -1.77 -29.83
N PHE A 222 -15.87 -1.11 -29.14
CA PHE A 222 -15.22 0.11 -29.61
C PHE A 222 -14.26 -0.15 -30.78
N SER A 223 -13.49 -1.24 -30.74
CA SER A 223 -12.62 -1.64 -31.86
C SER A 223 -13.43 -2.03 -33.10
N ALA A 224 -14.54 -2.74 -32.94
CA ALA A 224 -15.48 -3.05 -34.01
C ALA A 224 -16.12 -1.77 -34.58
N TYR A 225 -16.50 -0.83 -33.71
CA TYR A 225 -17.01 0.49 -34.10
C TYR A 225 -16.00 1.30 -34.93
N LEU A 226 -14.71 1.29 -34.55
CA LEU A 226 -13.65 2.00 -35.29
C LEU A 226 -13.38 1.36 -36.66
N ARG A 227 -13.33 0.02 -36.75
CA ARG A 227 -13.15 -0.70 -38.02
C ARG A 227 -14.32 -0.52 -38.99
N ALA A 228 -15.54 -0.30 -38.48
CA ALA A 228 -16.71 -0.02 -39.30
C ALA A 228 -16.73 1.39 -39.90
N ARG A 229 -15.80 2.27 -39.50
CA ARG A 229 -15.71 3.68 -39.98
C ARG A 229 -14.44 4.00 -40.76
N SER A 230 -13.53 3.02 -40.92
CA SER A 230 -12.37 3.06 -41.82
C SER A 230 -12.71 2.41 -43.15
#